data_AF-A0AAJ2PZV5-F1
#
_entry.id   AF-A0AAJ2PZV5-F1
#
_cell.length_a   1.000
_cell.length_b   1.000
_cell.length_c   1.000
_cell.angle_alpha   90.00
_cell.angle_beta   90.00
_cell.angle_gamma   90.00
#
_symmetry.space_group_name_H-M   'P 1'
#
loop_
_entity.id
_entity.type
_entity.pdbx_description
1 polymer ?
#
loop_
_entity_poly.entity_id
_entity_poly.type
_entity_poly.pdbx_seq_one_letter_code
_entity_poly.pdbx_strand_id
1 'polypeptide(L)'
;MFKAFKTLVKTFVEQYAKSQQIKRDLLAQRGEQERRWREEDRVVLRAALAANRVALEEHNGTLRRAAGVSYLTLRCHEDTWTFLARTAFGVWEPGWTQSTRDPYDRVGPTATRAAHFTADPNLPPGRITKADGGMQDVQLSGHNLVLVLDALREATASELTATGARARTFYDRLASFTAKLDPAAPTGRTTGILWRIDDSLHSQYVSRPPGTGRPTTAPPGVPSARPAPTAPTAAT
;
A
#
# COMPACT_ATOMS: atom_id res chain seq x y z
N MET A 1 -7.07 66.49 39.60
CA MET A 1 -6.33 65.23 39.38
C MET A 1 -7.10 63.96 39.77
N PHE A 2 -7.75 63.89 40.94
CA PHE A 2 -8.44 62.67 41.42
C PHE A 2 -9.58 62.14 40.52
N LYS A 3 -10.37 63.01 39.90
CA LYS A 3 -11.48 62.61 39.00
C LYS A 3 -11.00 61.90 37.73
N ALA A 4 -9.92 62.37 37.10
CA ALA A 4 -9.40 61.77 35.88
C ALA A 4 -8.82 60.36 36.10
N PHE A 5 -8.13 60.16 37.23
CA PHE A 5 -7.62 58.84 37.62
C PHE A 5 -8.73 57.83 37.88
N LYS A 6 -9.83 58.26 38.53
CA LYS A 6 -11.00 57.40 38.78
C LYS A 6 -11.68 56.95 37.48
N THR A 7 -11.76 57.82 36.48
CA THR A 7 -12.32 57.48 35.16
C THR A 7 -11.42 56.48 34.42
N LEU A 8 -10.10 56.67 34.48
CA LEU A 8 -9.12 55.79 33.82
C LEU A 8 -9.16 54.36 34.38
N VAL A 9 -9.23 54.23 35.72
CA VAL A 9 -9.35 52.93 36.39
C VAL A 9 -10.66 52.24 36.02
N LYS A 10 -11.76 52.98 35.97
CA LYS A 10 -13.07 52.44 35.58
C LYS A 10 -13.04 51.90 34.13
N THR A 11 -12.48 52.65 33.19
CA THR A 11 -12.34 52.20 31.79
C THR A 11 -11.46 50.96 31.66
N PHE A 12 -10.40 50.85 32.49
CA PHE A 12 -9.50 49.70 32.45
C PHE A 12 -10.17 48.43 32.98
N VAL A 13 -10.95 48.53 34.06
CA VAL A 13 -11.73 47.41 34.60
C VAL A 13 -12.81 46.96 33.60
N GLU A 14 -13.49 47.90 32.94
CA GLU A 14 -14.48 47.58 31.91
C GLU A 14 -13.84 46.91 30.68
N GLN A 15 -12.68 47.39 30.23
CA GLN A 15 -11.92 46.75 29.15
C GLN A 15 -11.42 45.36 29.53
N TYR A 16 -10.95 45.18 30.77
CA TYR A 16 -10.51 43.89 31.28
C TYR A 16 -11.67 42.89 31.37
N ALA A 17 -12.83 43.32 31.88
CA ALA A 17 -14.03 42.48 31.93
C ALA A 17 -14.49 42.06 30.53
N LYS A 18 -14.50 42.99 29.57
CA LYS A 18 -14.79 42.69 28.16
C LYS A 18 -13.76 41.72 27.55
N SER A 19 -12.48 41.89 27.84
CA SER A 19 -11.43 40.97 27.37
C SER A 19 -11.59 39.57 27.96
N GLN A 20 -11.97 39.46 29.23
CA GLN A 20 -12.26 38.18 29.87
C GLN A 20 -13.51 37.50 29.31
N GLN A 21 -14.55 38.27 28.99
CA GLN A 21 -15.74 37.75 28.30
C GLN A 21 -15.38 37.22 26.92
N ILE A 22 -14.67 38.01 26.10
CA ILE A 22 -14.22 37.57 24.76
C ILE A 22 -13.38 36.30 24.84
N LYS A 23 -12.47 36.17 25.82
CA LYS A 23 -11.69 34.95 26.02
C LYS A 23 -12.56 33.73 26.31
N ARG A 24 -13.57 33.87 27.17
CA ARG A 24 -14.52 32.79 27.48
C ARG A 24 -15.36 32.40 26.26
N ASP A 25 -15.82 33.39 25.50
CA ASP A 25 -16.61 33.17 24.30
C ASP A 25 -15.79 32.47 23.21
N LEU A 26 -14.53 32.87 23.00
CA LEU A 26 -13.62 32.19 22.07
C LEU A 26 -13.32 30.75 22.49
N LEU A 27 -13.14 30.48 23.79
CA LEU A 27 -12.95 29.11 24.29
C LEU A 27 -14.21 28.27 24.11
N ALA A 28 -15.40 28.84 24.35
CA ALA A 28 -16.67 28.18 24.12
C ALA A 28 -16.86 27.85 22.63
N GLN A 29 -16.61 28.82 21.73
CA GLN A 29 -16.66 28.61 20.29
C GLN A 29 -15.68 27.53 19.81
N ARG A 30 -14.45 27.52 20.34
CA ARG A 30 -13.47 26.49 20.03
C ARG A 30 -13.94 25.11 20.50
N GLY A 31 -14.50 25.02 21.71
CA GLY A 31 -15.07 23.79 22.24
C GLY A 31 -16.24 23.26 21.42
N GLU A 32 -17.12 24.15 20.95
CA GLU A 32 -18.22 23.80 20.04
C GLU A 32 -17.72 23.33 18.67
N GLN A 33 -16.73 24.02 18.08
CA GLN A 33 -16.12 23.60 16.82
C GLN A 33 -15.46 22.23 16.94
N GLU A 34 -14.70 21.97 18.01
CA GLU A 34 -14.09 20.66 18.23
C GLU A 34 -15.13 19.55 18.42
N ARG A 35 -16.27 19.84 19.06
CA ARG A 35 -17.36 18.85 19.16
C ARG A 35 -17.95 18.55 17.79
N ARG A 36 -18.19 19.57 16.97
CA ARG A 36 -18.69 19.40 15.59
C ARG A 36 -17.71 18.59 14.74
N TRP A 37 -16.41 18.91 14.75
CA TRP A 37 -15.42 18.13 14.01
C TRP A 37 -15.35 16.67 14.45
N ARG A 38 -15.44 16.39 15.77
CA ARG A 38 -15.50 14.99 16.25
C ARG A 38 -16.76 14.27 15.78
N GLU A 39 -17.90 14.95 15.70
CA GLU A 39 -19.14 14.36 15.19
C GLU A 39 -19.07 14.12 13.67
N GLU A 40 -18.54 15.09 12.92
CA GLU A 40 -18.29 14.97 11.48
C GLU A 40 -17.33 13.81 11.19
N ASP A 41 -16.20 13.72 11.90
CA ASP A 41 -15.23 12.62 11.76
C ASP A 41 -15.88 11.26 12.04
N ARG A 42 -16.74 11.17 13.08
CA ARG A 42 -17.49 9.95 13.38
C ARG A 42 -18.46 9.57 12.26
N VAL A 43 -19.14 10.54 11.66
CA VAL A 43 -20.05 10.30 10.54
C VAL A 43 -19.27 9.84 9.30
N VAL A 44 -18.16 10.51 8.98
CA VAL A 44 -17.28 10.15 7.86
C VAL A 44 -16.70 8.74 8.05
N LEU A 45 -16.20 8.42 9.25
CA LEU A 45 -15.68 7.09 9.57
C LEU A 45 -16.77 6.02 9.42
N ARG A 46 -17.97 6.24 9.96
CA ARG A 46 -19.10 5.30 9.81
C ARG A 46 -19.49 5.11 8.35
N ALA A 47 -19.54 6.18 7.56
CA ALA A 47 -19.82 6.11 6.14
C ALA A 47 -18.74 5.31 5.39
N ALA A 48 -17.47 5.52 5.73
CA ALA A 48 -16.36 4.78 5.13
C ALA A 48 -16.38 3.28 5.50
N LEU A 49 -16.63 2.95 6.77
CA LEU A 49 -16.79 1.57 7.22
C LEU A 49 -17.96 0.87 6.51
N ALA A 50 -19.07 1.59 6.32
CA ALA A 50 -20.22 1.06 5.57
C ALA A 50 -19.88 0.83 4.10
N ALA A 51 -19.16 1.75 3.45
CA ALA A 51 -18.75 1.63 2.05
C ALA A 51 -17.74 0.49 1.80
N ASN A 52 -16.86 0.23 2.77
CA ASN A 52 -15.84 -0.81 2.67
C ASN A 52 -16.35 -2.21 3.01
N ARG A 53 -17.57 -2.34 3.54
CA ARG A 53 -18.09 -3.60 4.05
C ARG A 53 -18.26 -4.64 2.93
N VAL A 54 -17.70 -5.82 3.14
CA VAL A 54 -17.92 -7.00 2.30
C VAL A 54 -19.02 -7.87 2.89
N ALA A 55 -20.01 -8.27 2.08
CA ALA A 55 -21.06 -9.19 2.52
C ALA A 55 -20.49 -10.59 2.82
N LEU A 56 -20.97 -11.24 3.88
CA LEU A 56 -20.44 -12.55 4.29
C LEU A 56 -20.67 -13.64 3.24
N GLU A 57 -21.82 -13.63 2.58
CA GLU A 57 -22.15 -14.61 1.53
C GLU A 57 -21.26 -14.46 0.30
N GLU A 58 -21.05 -13.22 -0.16
CA GLU A 58 -20.11 -12.88 -1.23
C GLU A 58 -18.70 -13.38 -0.87
N HIS A 59 -18.29 -13.12 0.37
CA HIS A 59 -17.00 -13.54 0.87
C HIS A 59 -16.81 -15.05 0.87
N ASN A 60 -17.78 -15.79 1.41
CA ASN A 60 -17.75 -17.26 1.42
C ASN A 60 -17.75 -17.86 0.02
N GLY A 61 -18.42 -17.23 -0.95
CA GLY A 61 -18.34 -17.61 -2.36
C GLY A 61 -16.95 -17.42 -2.94
N THR A 62 -16.32 -16.28 -2.64
CA THR A 62 -14.95 -15.94 -3.06
C THR A 62 -13.91 -16.89 -2.46
N LEU A 63 -14.01 -17.22 -1.16
CA LEU A 63 -13.09 -18.17 -0.51
C LEU A 63 -13.16 -19.57 -1.12
N ARG A 64 -14.37 -20.07 -1.43
CA ARG A 64 -14.54 -21.39 -2.07
C ARG A 64 -13.85 -21.46 -3.43
N ARG A 65 -13.94 -20.40 -4.24
CA ARG A 65 -13.22 -20.31 -5.53
C ARG A 65 -11.71 -20.22 -5.35
N ALA A 66 -11.25 -19.42 -4.39
CA ALA A 66 -9.83 -19.28 -4.06
C ALA A 66 -9.20 -20.61 -3.60
N ALA A 67 -9.93 -21.42 -2.82
CA ALA A 67 -9.46 -22.72 -2.34
C ALA A 67 -9.21 -23.73 -3.48
N GLY A 68 -9.85 -23.55 -4.65
CA GLY A 68 -9.61 -24.38 -5.84
C GLY A 68 -8.31 -24.04 -6.59
N VAL A 69 -7.64 -22.94 -6.25
CA VAL A 69 -6.40 -22.51 -6.90
C VAL A 69 -5.22 -23.32 -6.37
N SER A 70 -4.46 -23.96 -7.27
CA SER A 70 -3.18 -24.56 -6.88
C SER A 70 -2.14 -23.47 -6.62
N TYR A 71 -1.87 -22.65 -7.64
CA TYR A 71 -0.95 -21.51 -7.54
C TYR A 71 -1.35 -20.39 -8.52
N LEU A 72 -1.08 -19.14 -8.12
CA LEU A 72 -1.13 -17.95 -8.96
C LEU A 72 0.15 -17.12 -8.81
N THR A 73 0.52 -16.38 -9.84
CA THR A 73 1.63 -15.44 -9.76
C THR A 73 1.08 -14.02 -9.72
N LEU A 74 1.32 -13.31 -8.63
CA LEU A 74 0.97 -11.91 -8.44
C LEU A 74 2.17 -11.03 -8.81
N ARG A 75 2.07 -10.29 -9.91
CA ARG A 75 3.01 -9.21 -10.23
C ARG A 75 2.53 -7.91 -9.60
N CYS A 76 3.28 -7.34 -8.66
CA CYS A 76 2.90 -6.13 -7.95
C CYS A 76 4.13 -5.34 -7.47
N HIS A 77 3.94 -4.09 -7.05
CA HIS A 77 4.99 -3.38 -6.32
C HIS A 77 5.25 -4.02 -4.96
N GLU A 78 6.49 -3.91 -4.48
CA GLU A 78 6.96 -4.45 -3.19
C GLU A 78 6.12 -3.94 -2.00
N ASP A 79 5.67 -2.68 -2.06
CA ASP A 79 4.80 -2.08 -1.04
C ASP A 79 3.41 -2.70 -1.00
N THR A 80 2.91 -3.19 -2.14
CA THR A 80 1.62 -3.86 -2.21
C THR A 80 1.71 -5.25 -1.61
N TRP A 81 2.73 -6.02 -1.97
CA TRP A 81 2.95 -7.29 -1.29
C TRP A 81 3.21 -7.12 0.20
N THR A 82 4.02 -6.14 0.60
CA THR A 82 4.30 -5.88 2.02
C THR A 82 3.02 -5.58 2.79
N PHE A 83 2.09 -4.81 2.20
CA PHE A 83 0.78 -4.58 2.79
C PHE A 83 0.00 -5.89 2.93
N LEU A 84 -0.17 -6.64 1.83
CA LEU A 84 -0.91 -7.92 1.84
C LEU A 84 -0.34 -8.91 2.85
N ALA A 85 0.99 -9.07 2.85
CA ALA A 85 1.69 -10.00 3.71
C ALA A 85 1.61 -9.62 5.18
N ARG A 86 1.72 -8.32 5.53
CA ARG A 86 1.52 -7.87 6.91
C ARG A 86 0.08 -8.02 7.36
N THR A 87 -0.87 -7.73 6.48
CA THR A 87 -2.30 -7.91 6.79
C THR A 87 -2.63 -9.37 7.05
N ALA A 88 -2.13 -10.30 6.23
CA ALA A 88 -2.49 -11.72 6.32
C ALA A 88 -1.63 -12.53 7.31
N PHE A 89 -0.34 -12.23 7.39
CA PHE A 89 0.64 -13.03 8.11
C PHE A 89 1.26 -12.29 9.31
N GLY A 90 0.86 -11.04 9.56
CA GLY A 90 1.25 -10.25 10.73
C GLY A 90 2.60 -9.53 10.60
N VAL A 91 3.60 -10.14 9.98
CA VAL A 91 4.92 -9.52 9.78
C VAL A 91 5.45 -9.78 8.38
N TRP A 92 6.07 -8.75 7.80
CA TRP A 92 6.81 -8.86 6.54
C TRP A 92 7.77 -7.67 6.41
N GLU A 93 8.95 -7.89 5.85
CA GLU A 93 9.84 -6.80 5.45
C GLU A 93 9.96 -6.74 3.92
N PRO A 94 9.98 -5.54 3.32
CA PRO A 94 9.95 -5.36 1.87
C PRO A 94 11.01 -6.21 1.12
N GLY A 95 12.23 -6.26 1.64
CA GLY A 95 13.34 -7.00 1.03
C GLY A 95 13.24 -8.53 1.14
N TRP A 96 12.32 -9.10 1.92
CA TRP A 96 12.23 -10.55 2.08
C TRP A 96 11.66 -11.21 0.83
N THR A 97 12.21 -12.37 0.48
CA THR A 97 11.73 -13.23 -0.62
C THR A 97 11.30 -14.61 -0.13
N GLN A 98 11.56 -14.92 1.14
CA GLN A 98 11.21 -16.17 1.79
C GLN A 98 10.72 -15.94 3.23
N SER A 99 9.93 -16.88 3.77
CA SER A 99 9.40 -16.81 5.15
C SER A 99 10.21 -17.57 6.19
N THR A 100 11.31 -18.19 5.76
CA THR A 100 12.24 -18.91 6.63
C THR A 100 13.61 -18.24 6.63
N ARG A 101 14.33 -18.36 7.74
CA ARG A 101 15.74 -17.94 7.81
C ARG A 101 16.62 -18.96 7.11
N ASP A 102 17.31 -18.57 6.06
CA ASP A 102 18.42 -19.34 5.52
C ASP A 102 19.75 -18.83 6.13
N PRO A 103 20.58 -19.68 6.76
CA PRO A 103 21.90 -19.29 7.25
C PRO A 103 22.85 -18.78 6.15
N TYR A 104 22.66 -19.26 4.92
CA TYR A 104 23.46 -18.92 3.75
C TYR A 104 22.85 -17.77 2.93
N ASP A 105 21.57 -17.47 3.14
CA ASP A 105 20.85 -16.38 2.47
C ASP A 105 20.03 -15.51 3.47
N ARG A 106 20.45 -14.26 3.66
CA ARG A 106 19.85 -13.34 4.65
C ARG A 106 18.57 -12.65 4.17
N VAL A 107 17.93 -13.14 3.11
CA VAL A 107 16.75 -12.50 2.48
C VAL A 107 15.42 -13.00 3.11
N GLY A 108 15.45 -13.36 4.39
CA GLY A 108 14.30 -13.85 5.16
C GLY A 108 14.30 -13.38 6.61
N PRO A 109 13.24 -13.70 7.38
CA PRO A 109 13.09 -13.29 8.77
C PRO A 109 14.19 -13.84 9.67
N THR A 110 14.58 -13.09 10.70
CA THR A 110 15.32 -13.66 11.84
C THR A 110 14.41 -14.59 12.66
N ALA A 111 14.98 -15.44 13.51
CA ALA A 111 14.19 -16.34 14.37
C ALA A 111 13.17 -15.56 15.24
N THR A 112 13.56 -14.41 15.77
CA THR A 112 12.67 -13.53 16.54
C THR A 112 11.54 -12.98 15.67
N ARG A 113 11.84 -12.53 14.44
CA ARG A 113 10.81 -12.04 13.51
C ARG A 113 9.85 -13.16 13.09
N ALA A 114 10.36 -14.37 12.84
CA ALA A 114 9.56 -15.50 12.43
C ALA A 114 8.51 -15.90 13.49
N ALA A 115 8.83 -15.73 14.78
CA ALA A 115 7.88 -15.98 15.87
C ALA A 115 6.66 -15.03 15.88
N HIS A 116 6.70 -13.93 15.12
CA HIS A 116 5.59 -12.98 15.03
C HIS A 116 4.66 -13.22 13.84
N PHE A 117 4.90 -14.26 13.03
CA PHE A 117 3.93 -14.65 12.01
C PHE A 117 2.65 -15.17 12.66
N THR A 118 1.50 -14.65 12.22
CA THR A 118 0.18 -15.17 12.61
C THR A 118 -0.15 -16.45 11.86
N ALA A 119 0.35 -16.59 10.63
CA ALA A 119 0.35 -17.80 9.83
C ALA A 119 1.63 -17.81 8.97
N ASP A 120 2.22 -18.99 8.76
CA ASP A 120 3.38 -19.12 7.88
C ASP A 120 2.94 -18.97 6.42
N PRO A 121 3.39 -17.94 5.68
CA PRO A 121 3.06 -17.82 4.27
C PRO A 121 3.76 -18.88 3.40
N ASN A 122 4.59 -19.75 3.96
CA ASN A 122 5.25 -20.88 3.29
C ASN A 122 5.83 -20.47 1.92
N LEU A 123 6.64 -19.41 1.93
CA LEU A 123 7.32 -18.87 0.77
C LEU A 123 8.76 -19.40 0.79
N PRO A 124 9.04 -20.56 0.15
CA PRO A 124 10.40 -20.98 -0.05
C PRO A 124 11.14 -20.05 -1.02
N PRO A 125 12.48 -20.07 -1.02
CA PRO A 125 13.28 -19.29 -1.95
C PRO A 125 12.83 -19.50 -3.40
N GLY A 126 12.85 -18.42 -4.19
CA GLY A 126 12.43 -18.42 -5.59
C GLY A 126 10.93 -18.19 -5.84
N ARG A 127 10.08 -18.14 -4.81
CA ARG A 127 8.66 -17.77 -4.97
C ARG A 127 8.40 -16.29 -5.13
N ILE A 128 9.31 -15.46 -4.61
CA ILE A 128 9.30 -14.02 -4.86
C ILE A 128 10.51 -13.70 -5.72
N THR A 129 10.24 -13.25 -6.94
CA THR A 129 11.26 -12.76 -7.86
C THR A 129 11.18 -11.25 -7.93
N LYS A 130 12.25 -10.58 -7.50
CA LYS A 130 12.38 -9.13 -7.62
C LYS A 130 12.61 -8.74 -9.08
N ALA A 131 12.02 -7.64 -9.50
CA ALA A 131 12.16 -7.04 -10.82
C ALA A 131 12.48 -5.55 -10.70
N ASP A 132 12.81 -4.91 -11.82
CA ASP A 132 13.15 -3.49 -11.85
C ASP A 132 11.99 -2.60 -11.39
N GLY A 133 12.33 -1.42 -10.84
CA GLY A 133 11.34 -0.41 -10.45
C GLY A 133 10.48 -0.80 -9.25
N GLY A 134 11.00 -1.65 -8.34
CA GLY A 134 10.29 -2.09 -7.13
C GLY A 134 9.17 -3.10 -7.41
N MET A 135 9.07 -3.60 -8.64
CA MET A 135 8.12 -4.65 -9.00
C MET A 135 8.63 -6.01 -8.56
N GLN A 136 7.71 -6.93 -8.30
CA GLN A 136 8.04 -8.32 -8.00
C GLN A 136 6.92 -9.27 -8.42
N ASP A 137 7.31 -10.48 -8.76
CA ASP A 137 6.40 -11.59 -9.03
C ASP A 137 6.36 -12.50 -7.78
N VAL A 138 5.18 -12.65 -7.18
CA VAL A 138 4.94 -13.43 -5.96
C VAL A 138 4.06 -14.63 -6.29
N GLN A 139 4.59 -15.83 -6.12
CA GLN A 139 3.81 -17.06 -6.26
C GLN A 139 3.02 -17.35 -4.98
N LEU A 140 1.69 -17.36 -5.09
CA LEU A 140 0.75 -17.62 -3.99
C LEU A 140 0.03 -18.94 -4.21
N SER A 141 -0.01 -19.76 -3.17
CA SER A 141 -0.88 -20.94 -3.12
C SER A 141 -2.34 -20.53 -2.93
N GLY A 142 -3.29 -21.41 -3.26
CA GLY A 142 -4.70 -21.18 -2.94
C GLY A 142 -4.94 -21.00 -1.43
N HIS A 143 -4.20 -21.73 -0.59
CA HIS A 143 -4.26 -21.56 0.87
C HIS A 143 -3.88 -20.14 1.31
N ASN A 144 -2.75 -19.62 0.82
CA ASN A 144 -2.32 -18.26 1.12
C ASN A 144 -3.30 -17.23 0.56
N LEU A 145 -3.86 -17.48 -0.62
CA LEU A 145 -4.87 -16.61 -1.20
C LEU A 145 -6.12 -16.52 -0.31
N VAL A 146 -6.58 -17.65 0.25
CA VAL A 146 -7.68 -17.68 1.21
C VAL A 146 -7.34 -16.86 2.46
N LEU A 147 -6.16 -17.05 3.05
CA LEU A 147 -5.72 -16.28 4.22
C LEU A 147 -5.66 -14.78 3.93
N VAL A 148 -5.14 -14.39 2.76
CA VAL A 148 -5.08 -12.98 2.34
C VAL A 148 -6.48 -12.41 2.15
N LEU A 149 -7.40 -13.13 1.50
CA LEU A 149 -8.77 -12.67 1.28
C LEU A 149 -9.53 -12.48 2.60
N ASP A 150 -9.37 -13.40 3.54
CA ASP A 150 -10.01 -13.33 4.86
C ASP A 150 -9.47 -12.14 5.66
N ALA A 151 -8.14 -12.02 5.76
CA ALA A 151 -7.51 -10.91 6.45
C ALA A 151 -7.82 -9.53 5.82
N LEU A 152 -7.93 -9.45 4.49
CA LEU A 152 -8.34 -8.23 3.81
C LEU A 152 -9.79 -7.86 4.13
N ARG A 153 -10.70 -8.84 4.19
CA ARG A 153 -12.08 -8.60 4.60
C ARG A 153 -12.12 -8.05 6.02
N GLU A 154 -11.40 -8.64 6.95
CA GLU A 154 -11.33 -8.13 8.32
C GLU A 154 -10.75 -6.71 8.37
N ALA A 155 -9.67 -6.45 7.62
CA ALA A 155 -9.02 -5.14 7.55
C ALA A 155 -9.91 -4.04 6.94
N THR A 156 -10.99 -4.38 6.20
CA THR A 156 -11.96 -3.38 5.74
C THR A 156 -12.65 -2.64 6.88
N ALA A 157 -12.72 -3.25 8.06
CA ALA A 157 -13.28 -2.66 9.28
C ALA A 157 -12.27 -1.84 10.10
N SER A 158 -11.07 -1.58 9.56
CA SER A 158 -10.04 -0.78 10.25
C SER A 158 -10.53 0.63 10.59
N GLU A 159 -10.22 1.10 11.80
CA GLU A 159 -10.47 2.49 12.22
C GLU A 159 -9.64 3.51 11.42
N LEU A 160 -8.55 3.06 10.80
CA LEU A 160 -7.79 3.85 9.85
C LEU A 160 -8.45 3.74 8.47
N THR A 161 -9.23 4.76 8.10
CA THR A 161 -10.00 4.80 6.84
C THR A 161 -9.18 4.45 5.61
N ALA A 162 -7.92 4.92 5.53
CA ALA A 162 -7.03 4.62 4.41
C ALA A 162 -6.67 3.12 4.32
N THR A 163 -6.45 2.47 5.47
CA THR A 163 -6.20 1.02 5.55
C THR A 163 -7.43 0.24 5.11
N GLY A 164 -8.62 0.61 5.61
CA GLY A 164 -9.88 -0.03 5.22
C GLY A 164 -10.17 0.09 3.73
N ALA A 165 -9.98 1.27 3.15
CA ALA A 165 -10.19 1.52 1.72
C ALA A 165 -9.18 0.76 0.85
N ARG A 166 -7.90 0.71 1.26
CA ARG A 166 -6.86 -0.07 0.58
C ARG A 166 -7.17 -1.57 0.65
N ALA A 167 -7.59 -2.06 1.81
CA ALA A 167 -7.98 -3.45 2.00
C ALA A 167 -9.17 -3.82 1.12
N ARG A 168 -10.22 -2.99 1.07
CA ARG A 168 -11.38 -3.19 0.19
C ARG A 168 -10.97 -3.22 -1.28
N THR A 169 -10.13 -2.28 -1.71
CA THR A 169 -9.66 -2.22 -3.10
C THR A 169 -8.92 -3.50 -3.51
N PHE A 170 -8.01 -3.99 -2.66
CA PHE A 170 -7.30 -5.24 -2.95
C PHE A 170 -8.19 -6.47 -2.85
N TYR A 171 -9.11 -6.49 -1.89
CA TYR A 171 -10.12 -7.53 -1.78
C TYR A 171 -10.92 -7.65 -3.08
N ASP A 172 -11.43 -6.53 -3.61
CA ASP A 172 -12.23 -6.51 -4.84
C ASP A 172 -11.43 -6.99 -6.05
N ARG A 173 -10.17 -6.57 -6.14
CA ARG A 173 -9.27 -7.01 -7.20
C ARG A 173 -9.05 -8.52 -7.16
N LEU A 174 -8.76 -9.09 -5.98
CA LEU A 174 -8.59 -10.54 -5.81
C LEU A 174 -9.91 -11.30 -6.00
N ALA A 175 -11.03 -10.79 -5.49
CA ALA A 175 -12.35 -11.39 -5.65
C ALA A 175 -12.76 -11.44 -7.12
N SER A 176 -12.55 -10.35 -7.87
CA SER A 176 -12.81 -10.30 -9.32
C SER A 176 -11.98 -11.31 -10.10
N PHE A 177 -10.77 -11.61 -9.64
CA PHE A 177 -9.94 -12.68 -10.20
C PHE A 177 -10.53 -14.04 -9.90
N THR A 178 -10.85 -14.34 -8.63
CA THR A 178 -11.42 -15.64 -8.27
C THR A 178 -12.73 -15.93 -9.00
N ALA A 179 -13.52 -14.90 -9.31
CA ALA A 179 -14.75 -15.03 -10.07
C ALA A 179 -14.54 -15.50 -11.53
N LYS A 180 -13.33 -15.30 -12.09
CA LYS A 180 -12.96 -15.80 -13.43
C LYS A 180 -12.51 -17.26 -13.41
N LEU A 181 -12.27 -17.83 -12.23
CA LEU A 181 -11.91 -19.23 -12.09
C LEU A 181 -13.17 -20.09 -12.23
N ASP A 182 -13.06 -21.15 -13.03
CA ASP A 182 -14.12 -22.15 -13.13
C ASP A 182 -14.21 -22.96 -11.83
N PRO A 183 -15.31 -22.86 -11.06
CA PRO A 183 -15.47 -23.59 -9.81
C PRO A 183 -15.67 -25.10 -10.03
N ALA A 184 -15.98 -25.55 -11.25
CA ALA A 184 -16.11 -26.96 -11.60
C ALA A 184 -14.81 -27.57 -12.14
N ALA A 185 -13.74 -26.77 -12.28
CA ALA A 185 -12.45 -27.27 -12.74
C ALA A 185 -11.85 -28.25 -11.71
N PRO A 186 -11.22 -29.35 -12.15
CA PRO A 186 -10.55 -30.28 -11.25
C PRO A 186 -9.46 -29.58 -10.43
N THR A 187 -9.45 -29.82 -9.12
CA THR A 187 -8.39 -29.36 -8.21
C THR A 187 -7.02 -29.86 -8.68
N GLY A 188 -5.99 -29.00 -8.67
CA GLY A 188 -4.62 -29.40 -9.01
C GLY A 188 -4.10 -28.89 -10.36
N ARG A 189 -4.88 -28.12 -11.13
CA ARG A 189 -4.33 -27.42 -12.30
C ARG A 189 -3.52 -26.20 -11.84
N THR A 190 -2.23 -26.19 -12.17
CA THR A 190 -1.44 -24.97 -12.22
C THR A 190 -2.10 -24.06 -13.24
N THR A 191 -2.82 -23.04 -12.78
CA THR A 191 -3.55 -22.15 -13.69
C THR A 191 -2.63 -21.42 -14.66
N GLY A 192 -1.32 -21.31 -14.35
CA GLY A 192 -0.35 -20.61 -15.21
C GLY A 192 -0.69 -19.12 -15.38
N ILE A 193 -1.59 -18.59 -14.56
CA ILE A 193 -2.10 -17.23 -14.69
C ILE A 193 -1.14 -16.28 -13.96
N LEU A 194 -0.47 -15.45 -14.76
CA LEU A 194 0.18 -14.24 -14.28
C LEU A 194 -0.90 -13.17 -14.09
N TRP A 195 -1.07 -12.73 -12.85
CA TRP A 195 -1.98 -11.64 -12.53
C TRP A 195 -1.17 -10.41 -12.12
N ARG A 196 -1.33 -9.34 -12.90
CA ARG A 196 -0.61 -8.08 -12.71
C ARG A 196 -1.50 -7.09 -11.96
N ILE A 197 -1.14 -6.79 -10.72
CA ILE A 197 -1.52 -5.54 -10.06
C ILE A 197 -0.50 -4.51 -10.51
N ASP A 198 -0.85 -3.70 -11.50
CA ASP A 198 -0.07 -2.51 -11.80
C ASP A 198 -0.53 -1.37 -10.89
N ASP A 199 0.18 -1.21 -9.79
CA ASP A 199 0.06 -0.08 -8.86
C ASP A 199 1.27 0.85 -8.95
N SER A 200 2.12 0.67 -9.98
CA SER A 200 3.21 1.59 -10.23
C SER A 200 2.59 2.95 -10.54
N LEU A 201 2.75 3.90 -9.62
CA LEU A 201 2.67 5.31 -9.93
C LEU A 201 3.83 5.60 -10.89
N HIS A 202 3.68 5.27 -12.18
CA HIS A 202 4.51 5.86 -13.21
C HIS A 202 4.26 7.36 -13.13
N SER A 203 5.15 8.08 -12.42
CA SER A 203 5.76 9.32 -12.89
C SER A 203 4.85 10.26 -13.72
N GLN A 204 3.62 10.52 -13.26
CA GLN A 204 2.78 11.60 -13.78
C GLN A 204 3.25 12.98 -13.29
N TYR A 205 4.38 13.05 -12.57
CA TYR A 205 5.13 14.28 -12.41
C TYR A 205 5.93 14.60 -13.68
N VAL A 206 5.28 15.36 -14.56
CA VAL A 206 5.88 16.30 -15.53
C VAL A 206 6.96 15.70 -16.43
N SER A 207 6.55 15.03 -17.51
CA SER A 207 7.33 15.13 -18.75
C SER A 207 7.23 16.57 -19.25
N ARG A 208 8.18 17.42 -18.85
CA ARG A 208 8.38 18.72 -19.48
C ARG A 208 8.58 18.44 -20.98
N PRO A 209 7.84 19.08 -21.89
CA PRO A 209 8.05 18.87 -23.31
C PRO A 209 9.50 19.26 -23.64
N PRO A 210 10.19 18.51 -24.53
CA PRO A 210 11.55 18.84 -24.91
C PRO A 210 11.54 20.22 -25.57
N GLY A 211 12.04 21.21 -24.84
CA GLY A 211 12.27 22.55 -25.34
C GLY A 211 13.28 22.49 -26.47
N THR A 212 12.87 23.06 -27.60
CA THR A 212 13.67 23.30 -28.79
C THR A 212 15.02 23.95 -28.47
N GLY A 213 16.09 23.25 -28.87
CA GLY A 213 17.30 23.80 -29.48
C GLY A 213 18.15 24.79 -28.70
N ARG A 214 19.33 24.34 -28.27
CA ARG A 214 20.54 25.19 -28.32
C ARG A 214 21.72 24.34 -28.82
N PRO A 215 22.45 24.76 -29.87
CA PRO A 215 23.46 23.93 -30.50
C PRO A 215 24.74 23.94 -29.66
N THR A 216 25.21 22.76 -29.27
CA THR A 216 26.53 22.57 -28.66
C THR A 216 27.56 22.40 -29.77
N THR A 217 28.42 23.40 -29.94
CA THR A 217 29.60 23.37 -30.80
C THR A 217 30.60 22.33 -30.29
N ALA A 218 30.94 21.35 -31.12
CA ALA A 218 32.02 20.40 -30.87
C ALA A 218 33.40 21.01 -31.21
N PRO A 219 34.48 20.67 -30.48
CA PRO A 219 35.85 20.88 -30.96
C PRO A 219 36.40 19.66 -31.75
N PRO A 220 37.41 19.85 -32.62
CA PRO A 220 37.69 18.97 -33.75
C PRO A 220 38.95 18.07 -33.61
N GLY A 221 38.95 16.94 -34.35
CA GLY A 221 40.13 16.12 -34.77
C GLY A 221 40.69 15.18 -33.69
N VAL A 222 41.03 13.91 -33.91
CA VAL A 222 41.57 13.18 -35.10
C VAL A 222 41.24 11.65 -34.94
N PRO A 223 41.65 10.73 -35.85
CA PRO A 223 40.80 10.00 -36.80
C PRO A 223 40.55 8.51 -36.47
N SER A 224 39.64 7.94 -37.26
CA SER A 224 39.10 6.57 -37.19
C SER A 224 40.04 5.47 -37.74
N ALA A 225 39.83 4.24 -37.22
CA ALA A 225 39.84 2.93 -37.90
C ALA A 225 40.92 1.89 -37.49
N ARG A 226 40.48 0.76 -36.91
CA ARG A 226 40.30 -0.52 -37.63
C ARG A 226 39.56 -1.59 -36.80
N PRO A 227 38.87 -2.56 -37.44
CA PRO A 227 38.01 -3.56 -36.82
C PRO A 227 38.73 -4.86 -36.44
N ALA A 228 38.14 -5.61 -35.50
CA ALA A 228 38.61 -6.91 -35.03
C ALA A 228 38.36 -8.05 -36.05
N PRO A 229 39.25 -9.05 -36.14
CA PRO A 229 39.09 -10.18 -37.06
C PRO A 229 38.18 -11.28 -36.47
N THR A 230 37.27 -11.75 -37.33
CA THR A 230 36.44 -12.97 -37.20
C THR A 230 37.27 -14.25 -37.29
N ALA A 231 37.01 -15.21 -36.41
CA ALA A 231 37.55 -16.57 -36.45
C ALA A 231 36.76 -17.46 -37.42
N PRO A 232 37.41 -18.39 -38.16
CA PRO A 232 36.71 -19.37 -38.99
C PRO A 232 36.55 -20.72 -38.27
N THR A 233 35.36 -21.30 -38.44
CA THR A 233 35.01 -22.70 -38.20
C THR A 233 35.50 -23.56 -39.37
N ALA A 234 36.09 -24.74 -39.11
CA ALA A 234 35.91 -25.94 -39.94
C ALA A 234 36.41 -27.20 -39.24
N ALA A 235 35.65 -28.27 -39.43
CA ALA A 235 35.87 -29.63 -38.96
C ALA A 235 37.04 -30.32 -39.66
N THR A 236 37.70 -31.26 -38.98
CA THR A 236 37.68 -32.70 -39.29
C THR A 236 38.07 -33.48 -38.04
#